data_AF-A0AAN9UR76-F1
#
_entry.id   AF-A0AAN9UR76-F1
#
_cell.length_a   1.000
_cell.length_b   1.000
_cell.length_c   1.000
_cell.angle_alpha   90.00
_cell.angle_beta   90.00
_cell.angle_gamma   90.00
#
_symmetry.space_group_name_H-M   'P 1'
#
loop_
_entity.id
_entity.type
_entity.pdbx_description
1 polymer ?
#
loop_
_entity_poly.entity_id
_entity_poly.type
_entity_poly.pdbx_seq_one_letter_code
_entity_poly.pdbx_strand_id
1 'polypeptide(L)'
;MVLGMAMVNPLLSPGDPIFFLHHTYLDKLWWDWQSKDLPRRLTEIGGNNTRQPFAGFPPGFNFTFPPGDNPFFPPGNGSGHGGFPGGGFDETPNPAFTDYFNDGGNITTLNHTLWSANIMENATIADVMDIGSSLVCAEYV
;
A
#
# COMPACT_ATOMS: atom_id res chain seq x y z
N MET A 1 14.76 -12.24 -4.16
CA MET A 1 13.29 -12.40 -4.10
C MET A 1 12.94 -13.49 -5.11
N VAL A 2 12.56 -14.69 -4.63
CA VAL A 2 12.26 -15.86 -5.49
C VAL A 2 10.80 -16.22 -5.29
N LEU A 3 9.91 -15.43 -5.87
CA LEU A 3 8.48 -15.73 -6.00
C LEU A 3 8.06 -15.21 -7.38
N GLY A 4 7.16 -15.92 -8.06
CA GLY A 4 6.88 -15.81 -9.50
C GLY A 4 6.61 -14.39 -10.01
N MET A 5 6.69 -14.20 -11.34
CA MET A 5 6.70 -12.88 -11.99
C MET A 5 5.53 -11.94 -11.64
N ALA A 6 4.41 -12.45 -11.10
CA ALA A 6 3.30 -11.61 -10.63
C ALA A 6 3.58 -10.90 -9.30
N MET A 7 4.31 -11.54 -8.38
CA MET A 7 4.63 -10.98 -7.05
C MET A 7 5.65 -9.84 -7.06
N VAL A 8 6.44 -9.72 -8.14
CA VAL A 8 7.38 -8.60 -8.31
C VAL A 8 6.70 -7.33 -8.83
N ASN A 9 5.46 -7.44 -9.34
CA ASN A 9 4.69 -6.28 -9.77
C ASN A 9 3.74 -5.85 -8.64
N PRO A 10 3.99 -4.75 -7.93
CA PRO A 10 3.20 -4.35 -6.77
C PRO A 10 1.74 -3.99 -7.11
N LEU A 11 1.42 -3.70 -8.38
CA LEU A 11 0.06 -3.40 -8.82
C LEU A 11 -0.75 -4.65 -9.14
N LEU A 12 -0.08 -5.72 -9.55
CA LEU A 12 -0.70 -6.96 -10.01
C LEU A 12 -0.47 -8.13 -9.06
N SER A 13 0.29 -7.92 -7.98
CA SER A 13 0.59 -8.94 -6.98
C SER A 13 -0.66 -9.55 -6.34
N PRO A 14 -1.81 -8.84 -6.13
CA PRO A 14 -3.02 -9.49 -5.63
C PRO A 14 -3.61 -10.57 -6.56
N GLY A 15 -3.16 -10.64 -7.82
CA GLY A 15 -3.56 -11.67 -8.78
C GLY A 15 -2.88 -13.04 -8.57
N ASP A 16 -1.80 -13.11 -7.77
CA ASP A 16 -1.17 -14.37 -7.35
C ASP A 16 -1.77 -14.81 -6.00
N PRO A 17 -2.34 -16.03 -5.86
CA PRO A 17 -2.94 -16.47 -4.60
C PRO A 17 -1.95 -16.46 -3.41
N ILE A 18 -0.63 -16.56 -3.65
CA ILE A 18 0.36 -16.47 -2.57
C ILE A 18 0.44 -15.08 -1.94
N PHE A 19 -0.12 -14.06 -2.59
CA PHE A 19 -0.21 -12.69 -2.07
C PHE A 19 -0.88 -12.63 -0.70
N PHE A 20 -2.02 -13.32 -0.57
CA PHE A 20 -2.79 -13.30 0.66
C PHE A 20 -2.00 -13.95 1.80
N LEU A 21 -1.36 -15.11 1.57
CA LEU A 21 -0.52 -15.76 2.57
C LEU A 21 0.69 -14.90 2.97
N HIS A 22 1.31 -14.21 2.00
CA HIS A 22 2.41 -13.30 2.25
C HIS A 22 1.97 -12.14 3.16
N HIS A 23 0.85 -11.50 2.85
CA HIS A 23 0.32 -10.38 3.63
C HIS A 23 -0.24 -10.81 5.00
N THR A 24 -0.82 -12.01 5.13
CA THR A 24 -1.20 -12.57 6.43
C THR A 24 0.01 -12.74 7.35
N TYR A 25 1.15 -13.20 6.81
CA TYR A 25 2.37 -13.33 7.62
C TYR A 25 2.95 -11.96 8.02
N LEU A 26 2.89 -10.95 7.14
CA LEU A 26 3.29 -9.58 7.47
C LEU A 26 2.41 -8.99 8.58
N ASP A 27 1.09 -9.22 8.51
CA ASP A 27 0.14 -8.75 9.52
C ASP A 27 0.39 -9.41 10.88
N LYS A 28 0.64 -10.73 10.90
CA LYS A 28 1.10 -11.42 12.12
C LYS A 28 2.35 -10.79 12.73
N LEU A 29 3.37 -10.52 11.92
CA LEU A 29 4.61 -9.90 12.41
C LEU A 29 4.36 -8.51 13.00
N TRP A 30 3.45 -7.76 12.40
CA TRP A 30 3.04 -6.46 12.90
C TRP A 30 2.28 -6.58 14.22
N TRP A 31 1.36 -7.53 14.34
CA TRP A 31 0.65 -7.84 15.58
C TRP A 31 1.60 -8.31 16.71
N ASP A 32 2.56 -9.18 16.40
CA ASP A 32 3.61 -9.63 17.34
C ASP A 32 4.45 -8.43 17.83
N TRP A 33 4.66 -7.43 16.97
CA TRP A 33 5.26 -6.17 17.36
C TRP A 33 4.30 -5.35 18.24
N GLN A 34 3.04 -5.13 17.87
CA GLN A 34 2.08 -4.35 18.67
C GLN A 34 1.88 -4.94 20.08
N SER A 35 1.82 -6.27 20.18
CA SER A 35 1.62 -7.02 21.42
C SER A 35 2.70 -6.78 22.49
N LYS A 36 3.88 -6.27 22.12
CA LYS A 36 4.96 -5.95 23.08
C LYS A 36 4.66 -4.74 23.96
N ASP A 37 3.79 -3.83 23.52
CA ASP A 37 3.39 -2.62 24.25
C ASP A 37 2.07 -2.08 23.68
N LEU A 38 0.97 -2.81 23.91
CA LEU A 38 -0.33 -2.56 23.30
C LEU A 38 -0.85 -1.12 23.49
N PRO A 39 -0.87 -0.54 24.71
CA PRO A 39 -1.47 0.78 24.91
C PRO A 39 -0.81 1.89 24.09
N ARG A 40 0.50 1.78 23.86
CA ARG A 40 1.25 2.72 23.03
C ARG A 40 1.08 2.38 21.55
N ARG A 41 1.26 1.10 21.18
CA ARG A 41 1.39 0.64 19.79
C ARG A 41 0.07 0.58 19.01
N LEU A 42 -1.08 0.55 19.68
CA LEU A 42 -2.38 0.70 19.02
C LEU A 42 -2.61 2.12 18.48
N THR A 43 -1.91 3.11 19.03
CA THR A 43 -2.03 4.52 18.62
C THR A 43 -0.82 5.05 17.86
N GLU A 44 0.22 4.22 17.70
CA GLU A 44 1.44 4.57 16.96
C GLU A 44 1.17 4.55 15.45
N ILE A 45 0.82 5.71 14.93
CA ILE A 45 0.66 5.95 13.50
C ILE A 45 1.42 7.21 13.08
N GLY A 46 1.88 7.24 11.84
CA GLY A 46 2.52 8.39 11.24
C GLY A 46 2.95 8.12 9.82
N GLY A 47 3.54 9.13 9.19
CA GLY A 47 3.88 9.11 7.77
C GLY A 47 2.92 9.96 6.94
N ASN A 48 3.30 10.21 5.69
CA ASN A 48 2.47 10.97 4.77
C ASN A 48 1.46 10.02 4.10
N ASN A 49 0.18 10.40 4.13
CA ASN A 49 -0.92 9.64 3.50
C ASN A 49 -1.03 9.90 1.98
N THR A 50 -0.35 10.92 1.48
CA THR A 50 -0.19 11.23 0.07
C THR A 50 1.10 10.60 -0.45
N ARG A 51 1.07 10.13 -1.70
CA ARG A 51 2.20 9.48 -2.36
C ARG A 51 3.47 10.33 -2.24
N GLN A 52 4.43 9.87 -1.44
CA GLN A 52 5.80 10.35 -1.53
C GLN A 52 6.42 9.80 -2.81
N PRO A 53 7.33 10.54 -3.49
CA PRO A 53 8.08 10.00 -4.60
C PRO A 53 8.66 8.67 -4.16
N PHE A 54 8.34 7.60 -4.89
CA PHE A 54 8.86 6.28 -4.60
C PHE A 54 10.38 6.37 -4.80
N ALA A 55 11.10 6.67 -3.72
CA ALA A 55 12.55 6.69 -3.75
C ALA A 55 12.94 5.29 -4.17
N GLY A 56 13.50 5.18 -5.37
CA GLY A 56 13.82 3.91 -5.99
C GLY A 56 14.55 2.99 -5.01
N PHE A 57 14.37 1.69 -5.23
CA PHE A 57 15.10 0.66 -4.50
C PHE A 57 16.58 1.03 -4.31
N PRO A 58 17.22 0.59 -3.22
CA PRO A 58 18.61 0.90 -2.94
C PRO A 58 19.50 0.68 -4.18
N PRO A 59 20.55 1.51 -4.35
CA PRO A 59 21.40 1.45 -5.53
C PRO A 59 21.92 0.03 -5.76
N GLY A 60 21.53 -0.57 -6.89
CA GLY A 60 21.83 -1.98 -7.24
C GLY A 60 20.62 -2.83 -7.64
N PHE A 61 19.39 -2.36 -7.39
CA PHE A 61 18.15 -3.03 -7.83
C PHE A 61 17.59 -2.36 -9.10
N ASN A 62 17.88 -2.94 -10.27
CA ASN A 62 17.44 -2.42 -11.57
C ASN A 62 16.33 -3.31 -12.18
N PHE A 63 15.07 -2.88 -12.11
CA PHE A 63 13.99 -3.48 -12.88
C PHE A 63 13.96 -2.87 -14.29
N THR A 64 14.59 -3.52 -15.26
CA THR A 64 14.39 -3.17 -16.67
C THR A 64 13.24 -4.00 -17.23
N PHE A 65 12.09 -3.36 -17.44
CA PHE A 65 11.02 -3.95 -18.25
C PHE A 65 11.29 -3.64 -19.74
N PRO A 66 11.17 -4.63 -20.65
CA PRO A 66 11.39 -4.42 -22.07
C PRO A 66 10.50 -3.29 -22.61
N PRO A 67 11.01 -2.43 -23.51
CA PRO A 67 10.19 -1.37 -24.09
C PRO A 67 9.08 -1.98 -24.96
N GLY A 68 7.83 -1.60 -24.70
CA GLY A 68 6.94 -1.15 -25.77
C GLY A 68 5.90 -2.09 -26.37
N ASP A 69 5.85 -3.39 -26.07
CA ASP A 69 4.85 -4.29 -26.68
C ASP A 69 3.85 -4.88 -25.66
N ASN A 70 3.63 -4.22 -24.52
CA ASN A 70 2.58 -4.60 -23.58
C ASN A 70 1.26 -3.87 -23.90
N PRO A 71 0.18 -4.58 -24.29
CA PRO A 71 -1.11 -3.96 -24.66
C PRO A 71 -1.83 -3.25 -23.48
N PHE A 72 -1.20 -3.22 -22.30
CA PHE A 72 -1.72 -2.62 -21.08
C PHE A 72 -1.17 -1.20 -20.82
N PHE A 73 -0.15 -0.73 -21.56
CA PHE A 73 0.45 0.59 -21.29
C PHE A 73 0.74 1.35 -22.61
N PRO A 74 -0.04 2.39 -22.96
CA PRO A 74 0.22 3.20 -24.13
C PRO A 74 1.44 4.14 -23.94
N PRO A 75 2.11 4.60 -25.03
CA PRO A 75 3.28 5.46 -24.93
C PRO A 75 2.89 6.85 -24.43
N GLY A 76 3.23 7.16 -23.17
CA GLY A 76 3.03 8.48 -22.56
C GLY A 76 4.34 9.25 -22.41
N ASN A 77 4.38 10.45 -22.99
CA ASN A 77 5.46 11.42 -22.93
C ASN A 77 5.43 12.16 -21.57
N GLY A 78 6.34 11.85 -20.66
CA GLY A 78 6.40 12.51 -19.35
C GLY A 78 7.76 12.34 -18.67
N SER A 79 8.41 13.47 -18.40
CA SER A 79 9.68 13.57 -17.68
C SER A 79 9.48 13.27 -16.19
N GLY A 80 9.89 12.09 -15.74
CA GLY A 80 9.92 11.73 -14.32
C GLY A 80 10.99 10.68 -14.07
N HIS A 81 11.90 10.96 -13.14
CA HIS A 81 13.01 10.07 -12.80
C HIS A 81 12.47 8.81 -12.12
N GLY A 82 12.48 7.68 -12.84
CA GLY A 82 12.24 6.36 -12.26
C GLY A 82 11.51 5.39 -13.17
N GLY A 83 12.27 4.61 -13.95
CA GLY A 83 12.07 3.16 -14.13
C GLY A 83 10.75 2.59 -14.64
N PHE A 84 9.79 3.37 -15.15
CA PHE A 84 8.57 2.85 -15.78
C PHE A 84 8.44 3.42 -17.21
N PRO A 85 8.45 2.59 -18.27
CA PRO A 85 8.20 3.07 -19.63
C PRO A 85 6.69 3.25 -19.82
N GLY A 86 6.28 4.50 -20.03
CA GLY A 86 4.91 4.97 -19.92
C GLY A 86 4.85 5.93 -18.74
N GLY A 87 4.88 7.23 -19.04
CA GLY A 87 4.99 8.36 -18.12
C GLY A 87 4.70 8.02 -16.66
N GLY A 88 5.67 8.31 -15.79
CA GLY A 88 5.58 8.08 -14.35
C GLY A 88 4.19 8.42 -13.84
N PHE A 89 3.66 7.56 -12.97
CA PHE A 89 2.39 7.79 -12.30
C PHE A 89 2.26 9.28 -11.97
N ASP A 90 1.21 9.94 -12.48
CA ASP A 90 0.90 11.33 -12.16
C ASP A 90 1.18 11.55 -10.66
N GLU A 91 2.16 12.40 -10.38
CA GLU A 91 2.68 12.60 -9.04
C GLU A 91 1.71 13.40 -8.17
N THR A 92 0.67 13.96 -8.79
CA THR A 92 -0.41 14.62 -8.06
C THR A 92 -1.28 13.57 -7.37
N PRO A 93 -1.62 13.75 -6.07
CA PRO A 93 -2.58 12.90 -5.40
C PRO A 93 -3.89 12.91 -6.19
N ASN A 94 -4.28 11.76 -6.72
CA ASN A 94 -5.52 11.66 -7.49
C ASN A 94 -6.71 11.93 -6.55
N PRO A 95 -7.58 12.93 -6.86
CA PRO A 95 -8.76 13.25 -6.06
C PRO A 95 -9.64 12.04 -5.76
N ALA A 96 -9.67 11.05 -6.66
CA ALA A 96 -10.39 9.80 -6.48
C ALA A 96 -9.97 8.99 -5.24
N PHE A 97 -8.82 9.27 -4.62
CA PHE A 97 -8.41 8.67 -3.36
C PHE A 97 -8.44 9.69 -2.21
N THR A 98 -7.91 10.89 -2.42
CA THR A 98 -7.80 11.90 -1.35
C THR A 98 -9.14 12.42 -0.86
N ASP A 99 -10.18 12.43 -1.71
CA ASP A 99 -11.53 12.85 -1.31
C ASP A 99 -12.16 11.89 -0.29
N TYR A 100 -11.67 10.65 -0.21
CA TYR A 100 -12.19 9.62 0.70
C TYR A 100 -11.37 9.46 1.98
N PHE A 101 -10.18 10.09 2.10
CA PHE A 101 -9.31 9.95 3.27
C PHE A 101 -9.87 10.63 4.54
N ASN A 102 -10.68 11.68 4.35
CA ASN A 102 -11.41 12.38 5.42
C ASN A 102 -10.56 12.79 6.65
N ASP A 103 -9.26 13.03 6.46
CA ASP A 103 -8.31 13.44 7.52
C ASP A 103 -7.72 14.84 7.30
N GLY A 104 -8.17 15.54 6.26
CA GLY A 104 -7.97 16.98 6.06
C GLY A 104 -6.51 17.43 5.91
N GLY A 105 -5.59 16.52 5.63
CA GLY A 105 -4.17 16.83 5.54
C GLY A 105 -3.32 15.73 4.92
N ASN A 106 -2.00 15.95 4.94
CA ASN A 106 -1.01 15.06 4.30
C ASN A 106 -0.33 14.13 5.32
N ILE A 107 -0.91 13.91 6.50
CA ILE A 107 -0.32 13.08 7.55
C ILE A 107 -1.36 12.03 7.94
N THR A 108 -0.94 10.77 7.92
CA THR A 108 -1.77 9.65 8.35
C THR A 108 -2.07 9.79 9.84
N THR A 109 -3.36 9.86 10.17
CA THR A 109 -3.86 9.89 11.56
C THR A 109 -4.78 8.70 11.83
N LEU A 110 -5.13 8.46 13.10
CA LEU A 110 -6.10 7.41 13.46
C LEU A 110 -7.49 7.63 12.85
N ASN A 111 -7.86 8.89 12.56
CA ASN A 111 -9.13 9.24 11.92
C ASN A 111 -9.11 9.11 10.39
N HIS A 112 -7.96 8.75 9.80
CA HIS A 112 -7.86 8.52 8.37
C HIS A 112 -8.79 7.39 7.94
N THR A 113 -9.59 7.65 6.91
CA THR A 113 -10.55 6.72 6.36
C THR A 113 -9.91 5.86 5.27
N LEU A 114 -9.91 4.56 5.49
CA LEU A 114 -9.51 3.54 4.53
C LEU A 114 -10.68 3.27 3.58
N TRP A 115 -10.50 3.64 2.32
CA TRP A 115 -11.49 3.43 1.26
C TRP A 115 -11.02 2.33 0.30
N SER A 116 -11.87 1.33 0.10
CA SER A 116 -11.58 0.15 -0.74
C SER A 116 -12.44 0.11 -2.00
N ALA A 117 -12.74 1.25 -2.63
CA ALA A 117 -13.54 1.34 -3.85
C ALA A 117 -14.89 0.60 -3.78
N ASN A 118 -15.58 0.71 -2.63
CA ASN A 118 -16.85 0.02 -2.33
C ASN A 118 -16.79 -1.52 -2.33
N ILE A 119 -15.59 -2.12 -2.31
CA ILE A 119 -15.43 -3.57 -2.10
C ILE A 119 -15.72 -3.91 -0.64
N MET A 120 -15.37 -3.02 0.27
CA MET A 120 -15.67 -3.08 1.70
C MET A 120 -16.17 -1.72 2.18
N GLU A 121 -16.89 -1.72 3.30
CA GLU A 121 -17.31 -0.49 3.97
C GLU A 121 -16.09 0.33 4.42
N ASN A 122 -16.26 1.65 4.46
CA ASN A 122 -15.21 2.55 4.91
C ASN A 122 -14.93 2.33 6.39
N ALA A 123 -13.66 2.19 6.73
CA ALA A 123 -13.19 2.03 8.10
C ALA A 123 -12.17 3.12 8.42
N THR A 124 -12.04 3.48 9.69
CA THR A 124 -10.92 4.33 10.10
C THR A 124 -9.68 3.49 10.41
N ILE A 125 -8.50 4.11 10.37
CA ILE A 125 -7.27 3.44 10.84
C ILE A 125 -7.45 2.99 12.30
N ALA A 126 -8.07 3.80 13.16
CA ALA A 126 -8.35 3.42 14.54
C ALA A 126 -9.09 2.07 14.66
N ASP A 127 -10.05 1.82 13.77
CA ASP A 127 -10.85 0.58 13.78
C ASP A 127 -10.04 -0.66 13.34
N VAL A 128 -9.03 -0.46 12.48
CA VAL A 128 -8.19 -1.55 11.94
C VAL A 128 -6.95 -1.81 12.80
N MET A 129 -6.46 -0.82 13.54
CA MET A 129 -5.27 -0.95 14.40
C MET A 129 -5.47 -1.96 15.54
N ASP A 130 -6.72 -2.21 15.95
CA ASP A 130 -7.08 -3.17 16.98
C ASP A 130 -7.74 -4.42 16.34
N ILE A 131 -7.04 -5.55 16.40
CA ILE A 131 -7.50 -6.84 15.85
C ILE A 131 -8.66 -7.46 16.64
N GLY A 132 -8.97 -6.92 17.83
CA GLY A 132 -10.12 -7.28 18.65
C GLY A 132 -11.28 -6.28 18.55
N SER A 133 -11.23 -5.34 17.61
CA SER A 133 -12.29 -4.35 17.42
C SER A 133 -13.58 -4.97 16.88
N SER A 134 -14.64 -4.18 16.72
CA SER A 134 -15.87 -4.66 16.06
C SER A 134 -15.71 -4.91 14.56
N LEU A 135 -14.65 -4.37 13.96
CA LEU A 135 -14.36 -4.50 12.53
C LEU A 135 -13.48 -5.72 12.23
N VAL A 136 -12.52 -5.99 13.10
CA VAL A 136 -11.60 -7.13 12.98
C VAL A 136 -11.79 -8.03 14.20
N CYS A 137 -12.09 -9.31 13.98
CA CYS A 137 -12.26 -10.30 15.04
C CYS A 137 -11.35 -11.51 14.78
N ALA A 138 -10.06 -11.26 14.69
CA ALA A 138 -9.06 -12.28 14.35
C ALA A 138 -8.05 -12.44 15.49
N GLU A 139 -7.50 -13.66 15.61
CA GLU A 139 -6.38 -13.95 16.49
C GLU A 139 -5.32 -14.71 15.70
N TYR A 140 -4.06 -14.31 15.87
CA TYR A 140 -2.92 -15.04 15.34
C TYR A 140 -2.39 -16.00 16.41
N VAL A 141 -2.37 -17.29 16.07
CA VAL A 141 -1.82 -18.37 16.90
C VAL A 141 -0.37 -18.70 16.55
#